data_AF-A0A972DRL6-F1
#
_entry.id   AF-A0A972DRL6-F1
#
_cell.length_a   1.000
_cell.length_b   1.000
_cell.length_c   1.000
_cell.angle_alpha   90.00
_cell.angle_beta   90.00
_cell.angle_gamma   90.00
#
_symmetry.space_group_name_H-M   'P 1'
#
loop_
_entity.id
_entity.type
_entity.pdbx_description
1 polymer ?
#
loop_
_entity_poly.entity_id
_entity_poly.type
_entity_poly.pdbx_seq_one_letter_code
_entity_poly.pdbx_strand_id
1 'polypeptide(L)'
;MRWAKTSSKIQEADMTPMIDMVFQLIAFFMVVINFSEADQNQRIHLPSSELAKPPDAPLESPITINVISEEIAILGAQEVP
;
A
#
# COMPACT_ATOMS: atom_id res chain seq x y z
N MET A 1 -59.36 -9.47 -35.80
CA MET A 1 -58.15 -8.77 -35.31
C MET A 1 -57.34 -9.77 -34.49
N ARG A 2 -56.15 -10.18 -34.96
CA ARG A 2 -55.27 -11.12 -34.23
C ARG A 2 -54.18 -10.30 -33.56
N TRP A 3 -54.08 -10.41 -32.24
CA TRP A 3 -53.05 -9.74 -31.44
C TRP A 3 -51.84 -10.67 -31.39
N ALA A 4 -50.70 -10.20 -31.90
CA ALA A 4 -49.45 -10.93 -31.83
C ALA A 4 -48.82 -10.71 -30.45
N LYS A 5 -48.52 -11.79 -29.72
CA LYS A 5 -47.75 -11.73 -28.48
C LYS A 5 -46.28 -11.45 -28.81
N THR A 6 -45.76 -10.30 -28.40
CA THR A 6 -44.31 -10.05 -28.35
C THR A 6 -43.71 -10.87 -27.23
N SER A 7 -42.92 -11.88 -27.59
CA SER A 7 -42.03 -12.56 -26.64
C SER A 7 -40.80 -11.68 -26.42
N SER A 8 -40.59 -11.20 -25.19
CA SER A 8 -39.38 -10.48 -24.82
C SER A 8 -38.22 -11.47 -24.78
N LYS A 9 -37.53 -11.65 -25.92
CA LYS A 9 -36.20 -12.23 -25.89
C LYS A 9 -35.29 -11.27 -25.14
N ILE A 10 -34.71 -11.72 -24.03
CA ILE A 10 -33.59 -11.03 -23.40
C ILE A 10 -32.51 -10.98 -24.47
N GLN A 11 -32.22 -9.78 -24.96
CA GLN A 11 -31.19 -9.56 -25.96
C GLN A 11 -29.85 -9.68 -25.23
N GLU A 12 -28.99 -10.62 -25.64
CA GLU A 12 -27.63 -10.72 -25.11
C GLU A 12 -26.96 -9.35 -25.26
N ALA A 13 -26.62 -8.73 -24.13
CA ALA A 13 -25.99 -7.42 -24.12
C ALA A 13 -24.53 -7.56 -24.56
N ASP A 14 -24.05 -6.61 -25.37
CA ASP A 14 -22.63 -6.53 -25.74
C ASP A 14 -21.78 -6.25 -24.49
N MET A 15 -20.90 -7.19 -24.15
CA MET A 15 -20.03 -7.12 -22.97
C MET A 15 -18.74 -6.33 -23.23
N THR A 16 -18.46 -5.93 -24.47
CA THR A 16 -17.23 -5.20 -24.84
C THR A 16 -17.01 -3.93 -24.01
N PRO A 17 -18.04 -3.11 -23.71
CA PRO A 17 -17.88 -1.93 -22.83
C PRO A 17 -17.57 -2.29 -21.37
N MET A 18 -18.09 -3.42 -20.87
CA MET A 18 -17.82 -3.88 -19.50
C MET A 18 -16.37 -4.35 -19.36
N ILE A 19 -15.85 -5.03 -20.39
CA ILE A 19 -14.46 -5.46 -20.45
C ILE A 19 -13.53 -4.25 -20.47
N ASP A 20 -13.82 -3.24 -21.29
CA ASP A 20 -13.02 -2.00 -21.37
C ASP A 20 -12.90 -1.29 -20.01
N MET A 21 -14.03 -1.13 -19.30
CA MET A 21 -14.05 -0.52 -17.96
C MET A 21 -13.20 -1.31 -16.95
N VAL A 22 -13.25 -2.64 -16.98
CA VAL A 22 -12.45 -3.47 -16.07
C VAL A 22 -10.97 -3.42 -16.44
N PHE A 23 -10.63 -3.43 -17.72
CA PHE A 23 -9.24 -3.26 -18.18
C PHE A 23 -8.66 -1.90 -17.78
N GLN A 24 -9.45 -0.83 -17.90
CA GLN A 24 -9.05 0.50 -17.44
C GLN A 24 -8.79 0.53 -15.94
N LEU A 25 -9.65 -0.11 -15.13
CA LEU A 25 -9.45 -0.19 -13.68
C LEU A 25 -8.18 -0.98 -13.32
N ILE A 26 -7.91 -2.11 -13.98
CA ILE A 26 -6.69 -2.90 -13.77
C ILE A 26 -5.45 -2.05 -14.11
N ALA A 27 -5.44 -1.37 -15.26
CA ALA A 27 -4.34 -0.52 -15.67
C ALA A 27 -4.12 0.66 -14.70
N PHE A 28 -5.21 1.28 -14.24
CA PHE A 28 -5.17 2.33 -13.22
C PHE A 28 -4.51 1.84 -11.92
N PHE A 29 -4.98 0.73 -11.36
CA PHE A 29 -4.41 0.18 -10.13
C PHE A 29 -2.97 -0.32 -10.31
N MET A 30 -2.65 -0.90 -11.46
CA MET A 30 -1.28 -1.29 -11.79
C MET A 30 -0.33 -0.09 -11.75
N VAL A 31 -0.71 1.07 -12.29
CA VAL A 31 0.13 2.28 -12.22
C VAL A 31 0.16 2.86 -10.80
N VAL A 32 -0.99 2.94 -10.13
CA VAL A 32 -1.11 3.58 -8.80
C VAL A 32 -0.33 2.84 -7.71
N ILE A 33 -0.35 1.49 -7.70
CA ILE A 33 0.33 0.70 -6.66
C ILE A 33 1.86 0.89 -6.72
N ASN A 34 2.42 1.02 -7.92
CA ASN A 34 3.86 1.22 -8.10
C ASN A 34 4.36 2.59 -7.58
N PHE A 35 3.48 3.56 -7.32
CA PHE A 35 3.91 4.83 -6.72
C PHE A 35 4.30 4.69 -5.24
N SER A 36 3.82 3.68 -4.53
CA SER A 36 4.22 3.47 -3.12
C SER A 36 5.69 3.06 -2.98
N GLU A 37 6.32 2.55 -4.03
CA GLU A 37 7.72 2.12 -3.99
C GLU A 37 8.69 3.28 -4.27
N ALA A 38 8.22 4.36 -4.90
CA ALA A 38 9.07 5.51 -5.24
C ALA A 38 9.48 6.36 -4.02
N ASP A 39 8.78 6.20 -2.88
CA ASP A 39 9.07 6.89 -1.61
C ASP A 39 9.88 6.02 -0.62
N GLN A 40 10.21 4.78 -1.00
CA GLN A 40 11.19 4.00 -0.26
C GLN A 40 12.56 4.61 -0.51
N ASN A 41 13.05 5.38 0.47
CA ASN A 41 14.42 5.89 0.47
C ASN A 41 15.37 4.70 0.19
N GLN A 42 16.00 4.69 -0.99
CA GLN A 42 16.82 3.57 -1.48
C GLN A 42 18.02 3.23 -0.58
N ARG A 43 18.32 4.09 0.41
CA ARG A 43 19.33 3.87 1.44
C ARG A 43 18.82 3.02 2.60
N ILE A 44 17.51 2.86 2.74
CA ILE A 44 16.87 2.04 3.78
C ILE A 44 16.85 0.60 3.28
N HIS A 45 17.81 -0.18 3.76
CA HIS A 45 17.80 -1.62 3.60
C HIS A 45 16.96 -2.22 4.74
N LEU A 46 15.75 -2.66 4.42
CA LEU A 46 14.97 -3.45 5.39
C LEU A 46 15.74 -4.74 5.69
N PRO A 47 16.01 -5.06 6.96
CA PRO A 47 16.61 -6.34 7.31
C PRO A 47 15.69 -7.47 6.84
N SER A 48 16.26 -8.65 6.57
CA SER A 48 15.45 -9.86 6.41
C SER A 48 14.50 -9.95 7.60
N SER A 49 13.22 -10.16 7.33
CA SER A 49 12.16 -10.18 8.35
C SER A 49 12.39 -11.33 9.33
N GLU A 50 13.27 -11.11 10.29
CA GLU A 50 13.51 -11.99 11.41
C GLU A 50 12.57 -11.60 12.54
N LEU A 51 12.01 -12.60 13.23
CA LEU A 51 11.24 -12.36 14.43
C LEU A 51 12.11 -11.56 15.39
N ALA A 52 11.57 -10.46 15.94
CA ALA A 52 12.28 -9.65 16.93
C ALA A 52 12.69 -10.55 18.11
N LYS A 53 13.97 -10.93 18.16
CA LYS A 53 14.53 -11.71 19.26
C LYS A 53 14.88 -10.73 20.37
N PRO A 54 14.40 -10.94 21.61
CA PRO A 54 14.91 -10.19 22.75
C PRO A 54 16.43 -10.43 22.87
N PRO A 55 17.21 -9.42 23.28
CA PRO A 55 18.62 -9.61 23.55
C PRO A 55 18.84 -10.71 24.60
N ASP A 56 19.81 -11.61 24.36
CA ASP A 56 20.13 -12.70 25.30
C ASP A 56 20.79 -12.20 26.59
N ALA A 57 21.34 -10.97 26.58
CA ALA A 57 21.94 -10.29 27.71
C ALA A 57 21.64 -8.77 27.67
N PRO A 58 21.74 -8.04 28.80
CA PRO A 58 21.60 -6.58 28.81
C PRO A 58 22.61 -5.93 27.87
N LEU A 59 22.17 -4.90 27.14
CA LEU A 59 23.08 -4.07 26.34
C LEU A 59 24.02 -3.33 27.30
N GLU A 60 25.34 -3.40 27.06
CA GLU A 60 26.34 -2.76 27.94
C GLU A 60 26.23 -1.23 27.95
N SER A 61 25.75 -0.64 26.85
CA SER A 61 25.56 0.81 26.72
C SER A 61 24.43 1.12 25.74
N PRO A 62 23.16 0.98 26.17
CA PRO A 62 22.01 1.29 25.32
C PRO A 62 21.92 2.80 25.08
N ILE A 63 21.80 3.20 23.82
CA ILE A 63 21.51 4.60 23.44
C ILE A 63 20.01 4.70 23.21
N THR A 64 19.33 5.55 23.97
CA THR A 64 17.92 5.86 23.77
C THR A 64 17.80 7.23 23.11
N ILE A 65 17.16 7.25 21.94
CA ILE A 65 16.85 8.45 21.19
C ILE A 65 15.34 8.59 21.17
N ASN A 66 14.79 9.63 21.79
CA ASN A 66 13.36 9.94 21.70
C ASN A 66 13.15 11.02 20.64
N VAL A 67 12.43 10.71 19.57
CA VAL A 67 12.13 11.69 18.51
C VAL A 67 10.80 12.36 18.85
N ILE A 68 10.80 13.70 18.99
CA ILE A 68 9.60 14.47 19.37
C ILE A 68 8.99 15.24 18.18
N SER A 69 9.81 15.70 17.23
CA SER A 69 9.40 16.38 16.00
C SER A 69 10.48 16.23 14.94
N GLU A 70 10.20 16.64 13.69
CA GLU A 70 11.05 16.37 12.51
C GLU A 70 12.53 16.78 12.66
N GLU A 71 12.85 17.72 13.54
CA GLU A 71 14.19 18.27 13.71
C GLU A 71 14.69 18.24 15.17
N ILE A 72 14.00 17.54 16.09
CA ILE A 72 14.44 17.49 17.49
C ILE A 72 14.34 16.08 18.04
N ALA A 73 15.48 15.59 18.53
CA ALA A 73 15.59 14.34 19.26
C ALA A 73 16.13 14.59 20.68
N ILE A 74 15.79 13.70 21.60
CA ILE A 74 16.28 13.72 22.98
C ILE A 74 17.21 12.51 23.16
N LEU A 75 18.49 12.76 23.43
CA LEU A 75 19.46 11.75 23.82
C LEU A 75 19.72 11.86 25.32
N GLY A 76 19.32 10.84 26.09
CA GLY A 76 19.65 10.79 27.53
C GLY A 76 19.18 12.02 28.33
N ALA A 77 18.02 12.58 27.98
CA ALA A 77 17.43 13.82 28.50
C ALA A 77 18.04 15.15 27.99
N GLN A 78 18.95 15.10 27.02
CA GLN A 78 19.46 16.29 26.33
C GLN A 78 18.79 16.43 24.96
N GLU A 79 18.21 17.61 24.69
CA GLU A 79 17.71 17.96 23.35
C GLU A 79 18.90 18.16 22.40
N VAL A 80 18.83 17.51 21.25
CA VAL A 80 19.72 17.69 20.12
C VAL A 80 18.91 17.94 18.83
N PRO A 81 19.41 18.84 17.96
CA PRO A 81 18.85 19.03 16.63
C PRO A 81 19.17 17.86 15.68
#